data_AF-A0A7S1HBX3-F1
#
_entry.id   AF-A0A7S1HBX3-F1
#
_cell.length_a   1.000
_cell.length_b   1.000
_cell.length_c   1.000
_cell.angle_alpha   90.00
_cell.angle_beta   90.00
_cell.angle_gamma   90.00
#
_symmetry.space_group_name_H-M   'P 1'
#
loop_
_entity.id
_entity.type
_entity.pdbx_description
1 polymer ?
#
loop_
_entity_poly.entity_id
_entity_poly.type
_entity_poly.pdbx_seq_one_letter_code
_entity_poly.pdbx_strand_id
1 'polypeptide(L)'
;MYFGARVSNIFLRAFTSLLLCFALLPPSLAFSPPLTGGLRVSLSPSPRLATSLPRRSTGGLYSVIMASHGLGFDFGTSGVRINVVSSTTLEVVHADSRAYSEQSADVWSNAMDELLLAIPEKIRSDIDRISVSGTSASVLLATPSGASRGPRMYDFSVVGAPKGEEAMAMIKREAPAGHCVRSATSSLAKVLCWGLEEPIEKGVKVAHQADFLAHRLTGEGAPVTSDWNNMLKFGYDPMEDEYPGWVKSLTGACGLGTEQLPRVVPPGGLVGEVCEEARQKYGLTEGCRVMGGTTDSIAAFIAAGTKGAGEAVTSLGSTIAIKLLSETRIDESDFGVYSHRLGDVWLVGGSSNVGCAVLRQQKFTGEEMADLSAGIDPLSPPPEGIRYYPLTKVGERFPVNDPSKQPVLTPVPDSRKDFLHGLLHGIAEVERDGYKVLAKMGASEVTKVLTAGGGSVNPTWTKMREGMIGCTVERAANSDAAYGVALLALGRHLS
;
A
#
# COMPACT_ATOMS: atom_id res chain seq x y z
N MET A 1 30.29 11.72 21.60
CA MET A 1 30.78 10.34 21.78
C MET A 1 29.91 9.67 22.83
N TYR A 2 29.39 8.48 22.52
CA TYR A 2 28.59 7.56 23.35
C TYR A 2 27.26 8.09 23.93
N PHE A 3 26.16 7.78 23.25
CA PHE A 3 24.82 7.67 23.86
C PHE A 3 24.41 6.19 23.87
N GLY A 4 24.27 5.64 25.07
CA GLY A 4 23.77 4.29 25.33
C GLY A 4 22.29 4.31 25.73
N ALA A 5 21.57 3.35 25.14
CA ALA A 5 20.38 2.64 25.60
C ALA A 5 19.54 3.21 26.76
N ARG A 6 18.25 3.45 26.47
CA ARG A 6 17.09 3.03 27.29
C ARG A 6 15.79 3.28 26.53
N VAL A 7 15.25 2.26 25.87
CA VAL A 7 13.80 2.13 25.63
C VAL A 7 13.45 0.66 25.83
N SER A 8 12.73 0.38 26.91
CA SER A 8 12.20 -0.93 27.27
C SER A 8 10.72 -0.77 27.62
N ASN A 9 9.94 -1.73 27.12
CA ASN A 9 8.55 -2.05 27.47
C ASN A 9 7.45 -1.08 27.04
N ILE A 10 6.79 -1.39 25.91
CA ILE A 10 5.33 -1.52 25.72
C ILE A 10 5.14 -2.33 24.42
N PHE A 11 5.15 -3.66 24.52
CA PHE A 11 4.68 -4.56 23.44
C PHE A 11 4.23 -5.87 24.10
N LEU A 12 3.26 -5.78 25.00
CA LEU A 12 2.57 -6.93 25.57
C LEU A 12 1.19 -6.49 26.09
N ARG A 13 0.19 -6.47 25.19
CA ARG A 13 -1.27 -6.58 25.48
C ARG A 13 -2.07 -6.36 24.20
N ALA A 14 -2.20 -7.41 23.39
CA ALA A 14 -3.26 -7.55 22.39
C ALA A 14 -3.37 -9.03 21.96
N PHE A 15 -3.40 -9.97 22.92
CA PHE A 15 -3.64 -11.39 22.62
C PHE A 15 -4.26 -12.07 23.84
N THR A 16 -5.59 -12.09 23.89
CA THR A 16 -6.43 -13.11 24.54
C THR A 16 -7.88 -12.73 24.30
N SER A 17 -8.57 -13.45 23.42
CA SER A 17 -10.00 -13.83 23.52
C SER A 17 -10.48 -14.35 22.16
N LEU A 18 -10.30 -15.65 21.91
CA LEU A 18 -11.22 -16.42 21.08
C LEU A 18 -10.88 -17.91 21.25
N LEU A 19 -11.41 -18.46 22.33
CA LEU A 19 -11.46 -19.89 22.58
C LEU A 19 -12.81 -20.18 23.25
N LEU A 20 -13.46 -21.23 22.77
CA LEU A 20 -14.73 -21.87 23.16
C LEU A 20 -16.01 -21.53 22.35
N CYS A 21 -16.70 -22.64 22.06
CA CYS A 21 -18.11 -22.84 21.66
C CYS A 21 -18.41 -22.72 20.14
N PHE A 22 -18.91 -23.72 19.41
CA PHE A 22 -19.49 -25.04 19.72
C PHE A 22 -19.31 -25.97 18.50
N ALA A 23 -19.14 -27.26 18.78
CA ALA A 23 -19.34 -28.36 17.83
C ALA A 23 -20.80 -28.88 17.90
N LEU A 24 -21.25 -29.51 16.80
CA LEU A 24 -22.25 -30.59 16.65
C LEU A 24 -23.39 -30.28 15.66
N LEU A 25 -23.37 -30.93 14.48
CA LEU A 25 -24.42 -31.83 13.89
C LEU A 25 -24.22 -32.03 12.34
N PRO A 26 -24.79 -33.09 11.72
CA PRO A 26 -24.07 -34.08 10.87
C PRO A 26 -24.32 -33.94 9.34
N PRO A 27 -23.70 -34.78 8.48
CA PRO A 27 -23.75 -34.62 7.03
C PRO A 27 -24.84 -35.46 6.38
N SER A 28 -25.55 -34.90 5.39
CA SER A 28 -26.05 -35.64 4.22
C SER A 28 -26.71 -34.67 3.24
N LEU A 29 -26.28 -34.71 1.97
CA LEU A 29 -27.11 -35.13 0.84
C LEU A 29 -26.33 -35.03 -0.47
N ALA A 30 -26.65 -35.99 -1.34
CA ALA A 30 -25.89 -36.44 -2.49
C ALA A 30 -25.91 -35.46 -3.68
N PHE A 31 -24.78 -35.39 -4.39
CA PHE A 31 -24.67 -34.80 -5.72
C PHE A 31 -25.06 -35.82 -6.79
N SER A 32 -25.98 -35.43 -7.68
CA SER A 32 -26.17 -36.03 -9.01
C SER A 32 -25.87 -34.94 -10.06
N PRO A 33 -25.18 -35.26 -11.17
CA PRO A 33 -24.77 -34.26 -12.15
C PRO A 33 -25.83 -34.08 -13.26
N PRO A 34 -25.94 -32.92 -13.93
CA PRO A 34 -26.55 -32.85 -15.24
C PRO A 34 -25.49 -32.77 -16.34
N LEU A 35 -25.47 -33.83 -17.13
CA LEU A 35 -25.61 -33.86 -18.59
C LEU A 35 -25.04 -32.66 -19.39
N THR A 36 -23.99 -33.00 -20.14
CA THR A 36 -23.47 -32.30 -21.31
C THR A 36 -24.55 -32.09 -22.39
N GLY A 37 -24.83 -30.84 -22.73
CA GLY A 37 -25.60 -30.45 -23.92
C GLY A 37 -24.85 -29.36 -24.68
N GLY A 38 -24.17 -29.74 -25.76
CA GLY A 38 -23.45 -28.81 -26.62
C GLY A 38 -24.42 -27.99 -27.48
N LEU A 39 -24.22 -26.67 -27.50
CA LEU A 39 -24.75 -25.79 -28.53
C LEU A 39 -23.57 -25.07 -29.20
N ARG A 40 -23.30 -25.45 -30.46
CA ARG A 40 -22.41 -24.70 -31.35
C ARG A 40 -23.16 -23.45 -31.83
N VAL A 41 -22.66 -22.27 -31.47
CA VAL A 41 -23.06 -21.00 -32.09
C VAL A 41 -21.91 -20.52 -32.97
N SER A 42 -22.19 -20.42 -34.26
CA SER A 42 -21.32 -19.85 -35.29
C SER A 42 -21.28 -18.33 -35.14
N LEU A 43 -20.07 -17.75 -35.06
CA LEU A 43 -19.85 -16.30 -35.10
C LEU A 43 -18.99 -15.97 -36.31
N SER A 44 -19.58 -15.29 -37.29
CA SER A 44 -18.89 -14.62 -38.40
C SER A 44 -18.32 -13.27 -37.93
N PRO A 45 -17.12 -12.86 -38.35
CA PRO A 45 -16.54 -11.57 -37.97
C PRO A 45 -17.02 -10.44 -38.90
N SER A 46 -17.54 -9.36 -38.30
CA SER A 46 -17.73 -8.07 -38.98
C SER A 46 -16.57 -7.12 -38.62
N PRO A 47 -15.99 -6.38 -39.60
CA PRO A 47 -14.84 -5.51 -39.37
C PRO A 47 -15.28 -4.17 -38.76
N ARG A 48 -14.62 -3.71 -37.69
CA ARG A 48 -14.74 -2.33 -37.19
C ARG A 48 -13.61 -1.48 -37.76
N LEU A 49 -14.02 -0.38 -38.40
CA LEU A 49 -13.18 0.68 -38.93
C LEU A 49 -12.33 1.32 -37.83
N ALA A 50 -11.03 1.44 -38.09
CA ALA A 50 -10.14 2.34 -37.38
C ALA A 50 -10.29 3.75 -37.98
N THR A 51 -10.89 4.67 -37.22
CA THR A 51 -10.88 6.10 -37.53
C THR A 51 -9.68 6.75 -36.85
N SER A 52 -8.67 7.13 -37.64
CA SER A 52 -7.54 7.97 -37.24
C SER A 52 -8.01 9.41 -37.01
N LEU A 53 -7.77 9.96 -35.82
CA LEU A 53 -7.93 11.40 -35.55
C LEU A 53 -6.71 12.19 -36.08
N PRO A 54 -6.90 13.37 -36.70
CA PRO A 54 -5.79 14.13 -37.28
C PRO A 54 -4.96 14.85 -36.19
N ARG A 55 -3.64 14.74 -36.31
CA ARG A 55 -2.66 15.52 -35.54
C ARG A 55 -2.81 17.01 -35.87
N ARG A 56 -3.11 17.84 -34.88
CA ARG A 56 -2.89 19.29 -34.96
C ARG A 56 -1.45 19.61 -34.57
N SER A 57 -0.74 20.25 -35.50
CA SER A 57 0.53 20.91 -35.24
C SER A 57 0.28 22.20 -34.47
N THR A 58 0.87 22.34 -33.29
CA THR A 58 1.03 23.64 -32.62
C THR A 58 2.51 23.86 -32.37
N GLY A 59 3.03 24.94 -32.95
CA GLY A 59 4.43 25.33 -32.90
C GLY A 59 4.91 25.53 -31.46
N GLY A 60 6.15 25.11 -31.22
CA GLY A 60 6.82 25.25 -29.94
C GLY A 60 7.11 26.72 -29.64
N LEU A 61 6.52 27.23 -28.57
CA LEU A 61 7.25 28.15 -27.70
C LEU A 61 8.27 27.30 -26.94
N TYR A 62 9.54 27.62 -27.08
CA TYR A 62 10.56 27.19 -26.12
C TYR A 62 10.23 27.85 -24.78
N SER A 63 9.44 27.20 -23.93
CA SER A 63 9.44 27.53 -22.52
C SER A 63 10.83 27.18 -22.02
N VAL A 64 11.59 28.17 -21.55
CA VAL A 64 12.67 27.91 -20.61
C VAL A 64 12.03 27.05 -19.52
N ILE A 65 12.45 25.78 -19.40
CA ILE A 65 12.02 24.92 -18.31
C ILE A 65 12.61 25.57 -17.06
N MET A 66 11.83 26.45 -16.42
CA MET A 66 12.13 26.90 -15.07
C MET A 66 12.31 25.64 -14.22
N ALA A 67 13.40 25.58 -13.45
CA ALA A 67 13.62 24.46 -12.54
C ALA A 67 12.37 24.32 -11.67
N SER A 68 11.73 23.16 -11.74
CA SER A 68 10.49 22.91 -11.03
C SER A 68 10.70 21.75 -10.05
N HIS A 69 10.07 21.83 -8.89
CA HIS A 69 10.21 20.83 -7.85
C HIS A 69 8.88 20.18 -7.48
N GLY A 70 8.93 18.87 -7.30
CA GLY A 70 7.85 18.10 -6.69
C GLY A 70 8.10 17.95 -5.20
N LEU A 71 7.13 18.29 -4.37
CA LEU A 71 7.14 18.03 -2.94
C LEU A 71 6.23 16.83 -2.64
N GLY A 72 6.81 15.82 -2.01
CA GLY A 72 6.07 14.67 -1.50
C GLY A 72 6.04 14.66 0.02
N PHE A 73 4.85 14.53 0.59
CA PHE A 73 4.66 14.24 2.01
C PHE A 73 4.34 12.76 2.21
N ASP A 74 4.96 12.13 3.19
CA ASP A 74 4.59 10.80 3.67
C ASP A 74 4.17 10.87 5.13
N PHE A 75 2.87 10.85 5.39
CA PHE A 75 2.29 10.82 6.73
C PHE A 75 2.15 9.37 7.21
N GLY A 76 3.14 8.93 7.97
CA GLY A 76 3.18 7.61 8.59
C GLY A 76 2.48 7.56 9.95
N THR A 77 2.74 6.46 10.66
CA THR A 77 2.15 6.20 11.98
C THR A 77 2.83 6.96 13.12
N SER A 78 4.12 7.25 12.99
CA SER A 78 4.95 7.87 14.03
C SER A 78 5.45 9.26 13.67
N GLY A 79 5.04 9.80 12.52
CA GLY A 79 5.58 11.05 12.00
C GLY A 79 5.26 11.27 10.53
N VAL A 80 5.73 12.41 10.03
CA VAL A 80 5.71 12.79 8.62
C VAL A 80 7.13 13.01 8.12
N ARG A 81 7.38 12.62 6.88
CA ARG A 81 8.61 12.92 6.14
C ARG A 81 8.26 13.71 4.88
N ILE A 82 9.16 14.59 4.47
CA ILE A 82 9.09 15.27 3.19
C ILE A 82 10.35 15.05 2.37
N ASN A 83 10.16 14.98 1.05
CA ASN A 83 11.24 15.16 0.09
C ASN A 83 10.80 16.16 -0.97
N VAL A 84 11.66 17.13 -1.28
CA VAL A 84 11.56 18.01 -2.44
C VAL A 84 12.52 17.47 -3.49
N VAL A 85 12.00 17.17 -4.69
CA VAL A 85 12.73 16.51 -5.77
C VAL A 85 12.77 17.43 -6.99
N SER A 86 13.95 17.58 -7.59
CA SER A 86 14.10 18.32 -8.85
C SER A 86 13.45 17.57 -10.00
N SER A 87 12.61 18.24 -10.78
CA SER A 87 12.01 17.66 -11.99
C SER A 87 13.03 17.35 -13.10
N THR A 88 14.23 17.93 -13.00
CA THR A 88 15.30 17.77 -14.01
C THR A 88 16.27 16.65 -13.64
N THR A 89 16.79 16.64 -12.41
CA THR A 89 17.80 15.65 -11.99
C THR A 89 17.19 14.44 -11.29
N LEU A 90 15.94 14.54 -10.82
CA LEU A 90 15.29 13.59 -9.91
C LEU A 90 16.02 13.42 -8.57
N GLU A 91 16.96 14.29 -8.25
CA GLU A 91 17.64 14.29 -6.96
C GLU A 91 16.81 14.99 -5.89
N VAL A 92 16.94 14.53 -4.65
CA VAL A 92 16.36 15.18 -3.48
C VAL A 92 17.16 16.45 -3.19
N VAL A 93 16.52 17.61 -3.34
CA VAL A 93 17.12 18.93 -3.05
C VAL A 93 16.86 19.39 -1.62
N HIS A 94 15.85 18.82 -0.96
CA HIS A 94 15.56 19.05 0.45
C HIS A 94 14.80 17.85 1.04
N ALA A 95 15.12 17.50 2.28
CA ALA A 95 14.43 16.47 3.04
C ALA A 95 14.32 16.92 4.51
N ASP A 96 13.19 16.66 5.14
CA ASP A 96 12.96 16.92 6.57
C ASP A 96 11.88 15.97 7.11
N SER A 97 11.75 15.90 8.44
CA SER A 97 10.75 15.07 9.10
C SER A 97 10.30 15.62 10.45
N ARG A 98 9.08 15.27 10.87
CA ARG A 98 8.55 15.56 12.21
C ARG A 98 7.98 14.27 12.80
N ALA A 99 8.27 14.03 14.07
CA ALA A 99 7.73 12.88 14.80
C ALA A 99 6.43 13.24 15.51
N TYR A 100 5.58 12.24 15.71
CA TYR A 100 4.32 12.35 16.46
C TYR A 100 4.37 11.48 17.71
N SER A 101 3.80 11.97 18.80
CA SER A 101 3.49 11.17 19.98
C SER A 101 2.05 10.62 19.96
N GLU A 102 1.16 11.28 19.22
CA GLU A 102 -0.26 10.93 19.06
C GLU A 102 -0.74 11.30 17.65
N GLN A 103 -1.90 10.78 17.24
CA GLN A 103 -2.45 11.01 15.90
C GLN A 103 -3.79 11.74 15.99
N SER A 104 -3.86 12.95 15.43
CA SER A 104 -5.08 13.73 15.27
C SER A 104 -4.99 14.62 14.03
N ALA A 105 -6.13 15.13 13.57
CA ALA A 105 -6.17 16.08 12.45
C ALA A 105 -5.31 17.34 12.72
N ASP A 106 -5.31 17.83 13.95
CA ASP A 106 -4.53 19.02 14.36
C ASP A 106 -3.03 18.71 14.39
N VAL A 107 -2.63 17.54 14.89
CA VAL A 107 -1.21 17.14 14.91
C VAL A 107 -0.66 17.03 13.49
N TRP A 108 -1.40 16.41 12.57
CA TRP A 108 -0.98 16.33 11.17
C TRP A 108 -0.90 17.70 10.52
N SER A 109 -1.90 18.54 10.82
CA SER A 109 -1.98 19.90 10.29
C SER A 109 -0.79 20.75 10.72
N ASN A 110 -0.50 20.76 12.02
CA ASN A 110 0.63 21.51 12.58
C ASN A 110 1.97 21.02 12.02
N ALA A 111 2.14 19.70 11.89
CA ALA A 111 3.37 19.15 11.32
C ALA A 111 3.56 19.47 9.84
N MET A 112 2.47 19.50 9.05
CA MET A 112 2.52 19.98 7.67
C MET A 112 2.98 21.44 7.62
N ASP A 113 2.39 22.29 8.46
CA ASP A 113 2.67 23.72 8.51
C ASP A 113 4.14 23.98 8.90
N GLU A 114 4.63 23.29 9.94
CA GLU A 114 6.03 23.35 10.38
C GLU A 114 7.02 22.95 9.28
N LEU A 115 6.72 21.86 8.56
CA LEU A 115 7.59 21.37 7.49
C LEU A 115 7.60 22.32 6.28
N LEU A 116 6.45 22.81 5.84
CA LEU A 116 6.38 23.78 4.74
C LEU A 116 7.14 25.08 5.08
N LEU A 117 7.01 25.55 6.32
CA LEU A 117 7.72 26.75 6.78
C LEU A 117 9.23 26.53 6.92
N ALA A 118 9.67 25.31 7.22
CA ALA A 118 11.08 24.94 7.36
C ALA A 118 11.81 24.78 6.01
N ILE A 119 11.10 24.56 4.89
CA ILE A 119 11.73 24.51 3.56
C ILE A 119 12.33 25.90 3.24
N PRO A 120 13.62 25.99 2.86
CA PRO A 120 14.24 27.25 2.48
C PRO A 120 13.46 27.97 1.37
N GLU A 121 13.26 29.28 1.50
CA GLU A 121 12.45 30.09 0.58
C GLU A 121 12.84 29.90 -0.90
N LYS A 122 14.14 29.83 -1.19
CA LYS A 122 14.66 29.59 -2.54
C LYS A 122 14.20 28.25 -3.13
N ILE A 123 14.07 27.21 -2.32
CA ILE A 123 13.58 25.90 -2.77
C ILE A 123 12.07 25.93 -2.88
N ARG A 124 11.40 26.53 -1.89
CA ARG A 124 9.94 26.58 -1.79
C ARG A 124 9.26 27.36 -2.92
N SER A 125 9.91 28.42 -3.38
CA SER A 125 9.49 29.24 -4.53
C SER A 125 9.67 28.57 -5.90
N ASP A 126 10.31 27.40 -5.94
CA ASP A 126 10.42 26.57 -7.14
C ASP A 126 9.53 25.31 -7.05
N ILE A 127 8.75 25.14 -5.98
CA ILE A 127 7.79 24.02 -5.85
C ILE A 127 6.56 24.35 -6.69
N ASP A 128 6.29 23.53 -7.70
CA ASP A 128 5.14 23.69 -8.59
C ASP A 128 4.11 22.56 -8.43
N ARG A 129 4.47 21.48 -7.73
CA ARG A 129 3.60 20.32 -7.50
C ARG A 129 3.78 19.73 -6.11
N ILE A 130 2.67 19.41 -5.46
CA ILE A 130 2.63 18.80 -4.13
C ILE A 130 1.74 17.56 -4.19
N SER A 131 2.16 16.46 -3.56
CA SER A 131 1.32 15.30 -3.32
C SER A 131 1.53 14.77 -1.89
N VAL A 132 0.56 14.03 -1.38
CA VAL A 132 0.52 13.53 -0.01
C VAL A 132 0.21 12.04 -0.02
N SER A 133 1.02 11.22 0.66
CA SER A 133 0.64 9.88 1.08
C SER A 133 0.27 9.83 2.54
N GLY A 134 -0.60 8.88 2.87
CA GLY A 134 -0.99 8.56 4.23
C GLY A 134 -1.06 7.05 4.44
N THR A 135 -1.27 6.67 5.69
CA THR A 135 -1.52 5.27 6.06
C THR A 135 -2.83 4.77 5.43
N SER A 136 -2.80 3.55 4.87
CA SER A 136 -3.96 2.96 4.18
C SER A 136 -5.19 2.86 5.10
N ALA A 137 -6.36 3.28 4.61
CA ALA A 137 -7.65 3.22 5.31
C ALA A 137 -7.74 4.03 6.63
N SER A 138 -6.78 4.92 6.92
CA SER A 138 -6.98 5.96 7.93
C SER A 138 -7.95 7.01 7.41
N VAL A 139 -9.10 7.12 8.07
CA VAL A 139 -10.24 7.92 7.61
C VAL A 139 -10.78 8.79 8.74
N LEU A 140 -11.26 9.97 8.39
CA LEU A 140 -11.93 10.91 9.28
C LEU A 140 -13.16 11.51 8.60
N LEU A 141 -13.99 12.17 9.39
CA LEU A 141 -15.08 12.99 8.90
C LEU A 141 -14.67 14.47 9.03
N ALA A 142 -14.54 15.14 7.89
CA ALA A 142 -14.02 16.49 7.77
C ALA A 142 -15.13 17.53 7.57
N THR A 143 -14.92 18.71 8.13
CA THR A 143 -15.62 19.96 7.84
C THR A 143 -14.62 20.94 7.24
N PRO A 144 -15.06 22.08 6.66
CA PRO A 144 -14.14 23.13 6.23
C PRO A 144 -13.17 23.58 7.33
N SER A 145 -13.63 23.57 8.59
CA SER A 145 -12.87 24.00 9.78
C SER A 145 -11.97 22.93 10.42
N GLY A 146 -11.98 21.67 9.97
CA GLY A 146 -11.21 20.60 10.61
C GLY A 146 -11.89 19.24 10.59
N ALA A 147 -11.68 18.43 11.63
CA ALA A 147 -12.33 17.13 11.78
C ALA A 147 -13.60 17.24 12.64
N SER A 148 -14.77 16.91 12.07
CA SER A 148 -16.01 16.71 12.85
C SER A 148 -15.95 15.43 13.68
N ARG A 149 -15.33 14.37 13.16
CA ARG A 149 -14.99 13.18 13.93
C ARG A 149 -13.52 12.86 13.73
N GLY A 150 -12.81 12.67 14.84
CA GLY A 150 -11.38 12.33 14.85
C GLY A 150 -11.07 11.05 14.06
N PRO A 151 -9.81 10.84 13.67
CA PRO A 151 -9.46 9.78 12.74
C PRO A 151 -9.61 8.38 13.35
N ARG A 152 -10.16 7.45 12.56
CA ARG A 152 -10.03 6.00 12.77
C ARG A 152 -8.85 5.51 11.94
N MET A 153 -7.73 5.26 12.62
CA MET A 153 -6.45 4.89 12.01
C MET A 153 -6.50 3.55 11.30
N TYR A 154 -5.51 3.28 10.43
CA TYR A 154 -5.38 2.07 9.61
C TYR A 154 -5.60 0.74 10.36
N ASP A 155 -5.21 0.68 11.63
CA ASP A 155 -5.29 -0.48 12.52
C ASP A 155 -6.58 -0.53 13.35
N PHE A 156 -7.40 0.52 13.33
CA PHE A 156 -8.71 0.50 13.97
C PHE A 156 -9.60 -0.56 13.31
N SER A 157 -9.95 -1.58 14.08
CA SER A 157 -10.92 -2.60 13.67
C SER A 157 -12.28 -2.26 14.24
N VAL A 158 -13.33 -2.36 13.42
CA VAL A 158 -14.71 -2.20 13.91
C VAL A 158 -15.16 -3.40 14.75
N VAL A 159 -14.45 -4.53 14.72
CA VAL A 159 -14.80 -5.69 15.58
C VAL A 159 -14.68 -5.28 17.04
N GLY A 160 -15.76 -5.45 17.80
CA GLY A 160 -15.86 -5.02 19.19
C GLY A 160 -16.14 -3.53 19.39
N ALA A 161 -16.15 -2.71 18.32
CA ALA A 161 -16.64 -1.35 18.39
C ALA A 161 -18.18 -1.33 18.47
N PRO A 162 -18.79 -0.29 19.08
CA PRO A 162 -20.23 -0.08 19.01
C PRO A 162 -20.70 -0.12 17.55
N LYS A 163 -21.76 -0.88 17.24
CA LYS A 163 -22.30 -1.03 15.87
C LYS A 163 -21.36 -1.67 14.83
N GLY A 164 -20.16 -2.09 15.21
CA GLY A 164 -19.20 -2.68 14.28
C GLY A 164 -19.66 -3.99 13.66
N GLU A 165 -20.26 -4.89 14.44
CA GLU A 165 -20.83 -6.14 13.91
C GLU A 165 -21.99 -5.90 12.95
N GLU A 166 -22.79 -4.87 13.21
CA GLU A 166 -23.90 -4.46 12.33
C GLU A 166 -23.36 -3.90 10.99
N ALA A 167 -22.35 -3.02 11.05
CA ALA A 167 -21.66 -2.52 9.87
C ALA A 167 -21.02 -3.65 9.05
N MET A 168 -20.38 -4.62 9.71
CA MET A 168 -19.81 -5.78 9.04
C MET A 168 -20.87 -6.70 8.43
N ALA A 169 -22.02 -6.88 9.08
CA ALA A 169 -23.13 -7.64 8.53
C ALA A 169 -23.69 -6.98 7.26
N MET A 170 -23.84 -5.66 7.25
CA MET A 170 -24.24 -4.90 6.07
C MET A 170 -23.23 -5.07 4.91
N ILE A 171 -21.93 -4.89 5.17
CA ILE A 171 -20.89 -5.09 4.16
C ILE A 171 -20.90 -6.53 3.63
N LYS A 172 -21.03 -7.52 4.52
CA LYS A 172 -21.03 -8.93 4.12
C LYS A 172 -22.20 -9.28 3.19
N ARG A 173 -23.34 -8.61 3.35
CA ARG A 173 -24.55 -8.80 2.54
C ARG A 173 -24.45 -8.14 1.17
N GLU A 174 -23.94 -6.92 1.09
CA GLU A 174 -23.97 -6.12 -0.15
C GLU A 174 -22.67 -6.18 -0.97
N ALA A 175 -21.50 -6.25 -0.32
CA ALA A 175 -20.22 -6.21 -1.02
C ALA A 175 -19.89 -7.58 -1.66
N PRO A 176 -19.29 -7.61 -2.87
CA PRO A 176 -18.87 -8.85 -3.51
C PRO A 176 -18.01 -9.73 -2.61
N ALA A 177 -18.19 -11.05 -2.71
CA ALA A 177 -17.29 -12.00 -2.05
C ALA A 177 -15.85 -11.72 -2.49
N GLY A 178 -14.89 -11.86 -1.57
CA GLY A 178 -13.49 -11.59 -1.88
C GLY A 178 -13.09 -10.10 -1.94
N HIS A 179 -14.02 -9.15 -1.78
CA HIS A 179 -13.65 -7.73 -1.87
C HIS A 179 -12.91 -7.22 -0.62
N CYS A 180 -11.86 -6.41 -0.82
CA CYS A 180 -11.05 -5.84 0.26
C CYS A 180 -11.83 -5.01 1.32
N VAL A 181 -13.03 -4.52 1.01
CA VAL A 181 -13.88 -3.77 1.97
C VAL A 181 -14.44 -4.66 3.08
N ARG A 182 -14.47 -5.98 2.87
CA ARG A 182 -14.94 -6.97 3.86
C ARG A 182 -13.99 -7.12 5.05
N SER A 183 -12.83 -6.46 5.01
CA SER A 183 -11.97 -6.31 6.18
C SER A 183 -12.63 -5.40 7.23
N ALA A 184 -12.56 -5.78 8.50
CA ALA A 184 -13.01 -4.95 9.61
C ALA A 184 -12.18 -3.66 9.81
N THR A 185 -11.02 -3.57 9.16
CA THR A 185 -10.17 -2.37 9.14
C THR A 185 -10.36 -1.52 7.89
N SER A 186 -11.30 -1.86 7.01
CA SER A 186 -11.59 -1.07 5.80
C SER A 186 -12.15 0.32 6.17
N SER A 187 -11.88 1.33 5.35
CA SER A 187 -12.40 2.68 5.58
C SER A 187 -13.92 2.72 5.41
N LEU A 188 -14.49 1.86 4.55
CA LEU A 188 -15.95 1.71 4.46
C LEU A 188 -16.55 1.23 5.78
N ALA A 189 -16.00 0.16 6.38
CA ALA A 189 -16.48 -0.36 7.66
C ALA A 189 -16.44 0.71 8.75
N LYS A 190 -15.34 1.47 8.83
CA LYS A 190 -15.16 2.57 9.81
C LYS A 190 -16.23 3.65 9.64
N VAL A 191 -16.56 4.03 8.41
CA VAL A 191 -17.55 5.09 8.12
C VAL A 191 -18.98 4.61 8.34
N LEU A 192 -19.33 3.38 7.94
CA LEU A 192 -20.66 2.82 8.22
C LEU A 192 -20.89 2.66 9.73
N CYS A 193 -19.88 2.17 10.46
CA CYS A 193 -19.92 2.06 11.91
C CYS A 193 -20.22 3.42 12.57
N TRP A 194 -19.58 4.50 12.09
CA TRP A 194 -19.88 5.86 12.56
C TRP A 194 -21.31 6.31 12.27
N GLY A 195 -21.83 6.10 11.06
CA GLY A 195 -23.20 6.51 10.73
C GLY A 195 -24.27 5.71 11.47
N LEU A 196 -23.96 4.47 11.89
CA LEU A 196 -24.84 3.66 12.74
C LEU A 196 -24.76 4.02 14.23
N GLU A 197 -23.61 4.51 14.69
CA GLU A 197 -23.44 5.01 16.06
C GLU A 197 -24.24 6.30 16.26
N GLU A 198 -24.02 7.28 15.38
CA GLU A 198 -24.66 8.59 15.42
C GLU A 198 -24.82 9.14 14.00
N PRO A 199 -25.92 9.85 13.68
CA PRO A 199 -26.12 10.43 12.36
C PRO A 199 -24.95 11.32 11.91
N ILE A 200 -24.52 11.16 10.66
CA ILE A 200 -23.51 12.05 10.06
C ILE A 200 -24.22 13.31 9.57
N GLU A 201 -23.78 14.47 10.07
CA GLU A 201 -24.39 15.76 9.70
C GLU A 201 -24.22 16.06 8.22
N LYS A 202 -25.20 16.77 7.64
CA LYS A 202 -25.10 17.27 6.27
C LYS A 202 -23.93 18.25 6.16
N GLY A 203 -23.19 18.18 5.06
CA GLY A 203 -22.04 19.05 4.80
C GLY A 203 -20.70 18.51 5.28
N VAL A 204 -20.70 17.53 6.20
CA VAL A 204 -19.50 16.77 6.57
C VAL A 204 -19.06 15.90 5.39
N LYS A 205 -17.75 15.83 5.13
CA LYS A 205 -17.15 15.03 4.06
C LYS A 205 -16.37 13.86 4.63
N VAL A 206 -16.42 12.71 3.97
CA VAL A 206 -15.42 11.66 4.22
C VAL A 206 -14.08 12.13 3.65
N ALA A 207 -13.00 11.91 4.38
CA ALA A 207 -11.65 12.14 3.89
C ALA A 207 -10.71 11.09 4.48
N HIS A 208 -9.81 10.54 3.67
CA HIS A 208 -8.63 9.86 4.19
C HIS A 208 -7.61 10.87 4.70
N GLN A 209 -6.63 10.38 5.47
CA GLN A 209 -5.56 11.22 6.03
C GLN A 209 -4.90 12.11 4.97
N ALA A 210 -4.54 11.55 3.82
CA ALA A 210 -3.93 12.27 2.72
C ALA A 210 -4.88 13.33 2.12
N ASP A 211 -6.15 12.99 1.94
CA ASP A 211 -7.17 13.86 1.34
C ASP A 211 -7.43 15.09 2.20
N PHE A 212 -7.53 14.91 3.53
CA PHE A 212 -7.73 15.99 4.48
C PHE A 212 -6.58 17.00 4.41
N LEU A 213 -5.34 16.51 4.35
CA LEU A 213 -4.15 17.34 4.28
C LEU A 213 -3.99 18.03 2.91
N ALA A 214 -4.29 17.32 1.82
CA ALA A 214 -4.34 17.90 0.49
C ALA A 214 -5.42 18.99 0.38
N HIS A 215 -6.59 18.78 0.99
CA HIS A 215 -7.69 19.74 0.98
C HIS A 215 -7.33 21.05 1.69
N ARG A 216 -6.54 20.99 2.77
CA ARG A 216 -6.00 22.21 3.43
C ARG A 216 -5.14 23.07 2.51
N LEU A 217 -4.49 22.47 1.51
CA LEU A 217 -3.70 23.21 0.52
C LEU A 217 -4.59 23.82 -0.57
N THR A 218 -5.70 23.17 -0.94
CA THR A 218 -6.63 23.66 -1.97
C THR A 218 -7.72 24.60 -1.46
N GLY A 219 -7.94 24.66 -0.15
CA GLY A 219 -8.90 25.57 0.49
C GLY A 219 -10.36 25.09 0.49
N GLU A 220 -11.18 25.75 1.31
CA GLU A 220 -12.57 25.35 1.62
C GLU A 220 -13.52 25.37 0.41
N GLY A 221 -13.23 26.20 -0.59
CA GLY A 221 -14.02 26.29 -1.83
C GLY A 221 -13.81 25.12 -2.79
N ALA A 222 -12.75 24.32 -2.59
CA ALA A 222 -12.44 23.17 -3.43
C ALA A 222 -13.22 21.93 -2.98
N PRO A 223 -13.56 20.99 -3.88
CA PRO A 223 -14.11 19.71 -3.47
C PRO A 223 -13.04 18.87 -2.75
N VAL A 224 -13.42 18.24 -1.63
CA VAL A 224 -12.61 17.17 -1.03
C VAL A 224 -12.39 16.10 -2.09
N THR A 225 -11.12 15.81 -2.36
CA THR A 225 -10.71 14.92 -3.45
C THR A 225 -9.76 13.87 -2.89
N SER A 226 -9.97 12.62 -3.29
CA SER A 226 -9.11 11.48 -2.93
C SER A 226 -8.54 10.82 -4.17
N ASP A 227 -7.46 10.08 -4.00
CA ASP A 227 -6.98 9.17 -5.05
C ASP A 227 -7.64 7.79 -4.93
N TRP A 228 -7.73 7.07 -6.06
CA TRP A 228 -8.36 5.75 -6.04
C TRP A 228 -7.59 4.69 -5.22
N ASN A 229 -6.32 4.90 -4.83
CA ASN A 229 -5.60 3.95 -3.97
C ASN A 229 -6.07 4.07 -2.52
N ASN A 230 -6.32 5.29 -2.04
CA ASN A 230 -6.95 5.52 -0.73
C ASN A 230 -8.42 5.07 -0.74
N MET A 231 -9.16 5.34 -1.82
CA MET A 231 -10.56 4.95 -1.94
C MET A 231 -10.83 3.47 -2.21
N LEU A 232 -9.80 2.66 -2.54
CA LEU A 232 -9.96 1.23 -2.78
C LEU A 232 -10.63 0.50 -1.60
N LYS A 233 -10.18 0.77 -0.37
CA LYS A 233 -10.75 0.18 0.86
C LYS A 233 -12.02 0.88 1.35
N PHE A 234 -12.46 1.92 0.63
CA PHE A 234 -13.79 2.49 0.77
C PHE A 234 -14.80 1.86 -0.21
N GLY A 235 -14.30 1.15 -1.23
CA GLY A 235 -15.11 0.44 -2.23
C GLY A 235 -15.22 1.13 -3.58
N TYR A 236 -14.43 2.19 -3.84
CA TYR A 236 -14.36 2.77 -5.18
C TYR A 236 -13.74 1.76 -6.15
N ASP A 237 -14.31 1.64 -7.36
CA ASP A 237 -13.78 0.75 -8.39
C ASP A 237 -12.94 1.54 -9.40
N PRO A 238 -11.59 1.42 -9.37
CA PRO A 238 -10.73 2.14 -10.30
C PRO A 238 -10.79 1.62 -11.74
N MET A 239 -11.45 0.48 -12.00
CA MET A 239 -11.66 -0.03 -13.36
C MET A 239 -12.84 0.68 -14.04
N GLU A 240 -13.94 0.83 -13.31
CA GLU A 240 -15.16 1.49 -13.79
C GLU A 240 -15.15 3.02 -13.54
N ASP A 241 -14.14 3.52 -12.82
CA ASP A 241 -13.97 4.94 -12.45
C ASP A 241 -15.18 5.49 -11.67
N GLU A 242 -15.82 4.66 -10.86
CA GLU A 242 -17.00 5.05 -10.08
C GLU A 242 -17.11 4.38 -8.70
N TYR A 243 -17.97 4.96 -7.86
CA TYR A 243 -18.50 4.26 -6.69
C TYR A 243 -19.59 3.28 -7.15
N PRO A 244 -19.41 1.96 -6.91
CA PRO A 244 -20.42 0.97 -7.22
C PRO A 244 -21.75 1.26 -6.54
N GLY A 245 -22.86 0.83 -7.15
CA GLY A 245 -24.20 1.02 -6.61
C GLY A 245 -24.37 0.49 -5.18
N TRP A 246 -23.73 -0.63 -4.84
CA TRP A 246 -23.78 -1.22 -3.50
C TRP A 246 -23.07 -0.35 -2.45
N VAL A 247 -22.01 0.38 -2.80
CA VAL A 247 -21.35 1.34 -1.90
C VAL A 247 -22.29 2.50 -1.61
N LYS A 248 -22.88 3.08 -2.66
CA LYS A 248 -23.84 4.20 -2.54
C LYS A 248 -25.05 3.83 -1.68
N SER A 249 -25.58 2.61 -1.86
CA SER A 249 -26.68 2.10 -1.05
C SER A 249 -26.29 1.93 0.42
N LEU A 250 -25.11 1.37 0.71
CA LEU A 250 -24.60 1.21 2.08
C LEU A 250 -24.42 2.57 2.77
N THR A 251 -23.75 3.52 2.12
CA THR A 251 -23.52 4.85 2.71
C THR A 251 -24.82 5.60 2.91
N GLY A 252 -25.75 5.53 1.94
CA GLY A 252 -27.07 6.15 2.04
C GLY A 252 -27.91 5.60 3.19
N ALA A 253 -27.84 4.29 3.46
CA ALA A 253 -28.51 3.67 4.60
C ALA A 253 -27.99 4.19 5.96
N CYS A 254 -26.76 4.71 5.99
CA CYS A 254 -26.14 5.33 7.16
C CYS A 254 -26.23 6.88 7.16
N GLY A 255 -27.09 7.45 6.30
CA GLY A 255 -27.30 8.89 6.22
C GLY A 255 -26.19 9.68 5.52
N LEU A 256 -25.25 9.00 4.85
CA LEU A 256 -24.16 9.63 4.11
C LEU A 256 -24.51 9.69 2.61
N GLY A 257 -24.85 10.89 2.14
CA GLY A 257 -25.17 11.15 0.74
C GLY A 257 -23.95 11.05 -0.18
N THR A 258 -24.18 10.83 -1.48
CA THR A 258 -23.09 10.72 -2.47
C THR A 258 -22.30 12.02 -2.57
N GLU A 259 -22.93 13.16 -2.34
CA GLU A 259 -22.28 14.47 -2.28
C GLU A 259 -21.28 14.61 -1.13
N GLN A 260 -21.37 13.78 -0.09
CA GLN A 260 -20.45 13.75 1.05
C GLN A 260 -19.23 12.86 0.82
N LEU A 261 -19.22 12.09 -0.28
CA LEU A 261 -18.08 11.29 -0.70
C LEU A 261 -17.05 12.18 -1.44
N PRO A 262 -15.75 11.89 -1.32
CA PRO A 262 -14.74 12.57 -2.11
C PRO A 262 -14.98 12.44 -3.60
N ARG A 263 -14.63 13.49 -4.36
CA ARG A 263 -14.31 13.32 -5.77
C ARG A 263 -13.07 12.42 -5.89
N VAL A 264 -13.05 11.49 -6.83
CA VAL A 264 -11.90 10.58 -6.99
C VAL A 264 -11.10 10.95 -8.23
N VAL A 265 -9.78 10.90 -8.13
CA VAL A 265 -8.82 11.10 -9.21
C VAL A 265 -7.79 9.95 -9.24
N PRO A 266 -7.07 9.73 -10.36
CA PRO A 266 -5.89 8.87 -10.34
C PRO A 266 -4.82 9.40 -9.37
N PRO A 267 -3.99 8.54 -8.75
CA PRO A 267 -2.71 8.91 -8.19
C PRO A 267 -1.90 9.75 -9.19
N GLY A 268 -1.39 10.90 -8.75
CA GLY A 268 -0.73 11.88 -9.62
C GLY A 268 -1.66 12.69 -10.54
N GLY A 269 -2.98 12.48 -10.49
CA GLY A 269 -3.98 13.31 -11.18
C GLY A 269 -4.17 14.69 -10.54
N LEU A 270 -4.73 15.67 -11.25
CA LEU A 270 -4.93 17.00 -10.68
C LEU A 270 -6.02 17.00 -9.61
N VAL A 271 -5.69 17.38 -8.37
CA VAL A 271 -6.67 17.66 -7.31
C VAL A 271 -7.15 19.11 -7.42
N GLY A 272 -6.22 20.04 -7.56
CA GLY A 272 -6.52 21.47 -7.68
C GLY A 272 -5.26 22.31 -7.61
N GLU A 273 -5.43 23.62 -7.55
CA GLU A 273 -4.34 24.55 -7.26
C GLU A 273 -4.29 24.85 -5.77
N VAL A 274 -3.10 25.19 -5.27
CA VAL A 274 -2.92 25.70 -3.91
C VAL A 274 -3.71 27.01 -3.79
N CYS A 275 -4.53 27.14 -2.75
CA CYS A 275 -5.34 28.33 -2.53
C CYS A 275 -4.46 29.53 -2.15
N GLU A 276 -5.01 30.73 -2.30
CA GLU A 276 -4.27 31.97 -2.06
C GLU A 276 -3.77 32.07 -0.61
N GLU A 277 -4.56 31.63 0.36
CA GLU A 277 -4.19 31.64 1.78
C GLU A 277 -2.98 30.75 2.04
N ALA A 278 -2.98 29.53 1.50
CA ALA A 278 -1.86 28.59 1.62
C ALA A 278 -0.63 29.10 0.85
N ARG A 279 -0.83 29.66 -0.34
CA ARG A 279 0.25 30.25 -1.15
C ARG A 279 0.95 31.38 -0.41
N GLN A 280 0.20 32.32 0.16
CA GLN A 280 0.75 33.44 0.93
C GLN A 280 1.42 32.97 2.23
N LYS A 281 0.74 32.09 2.99
CA LYS A 281 1.26 31.57 4.26
C LYS A 281 2.59 30.85 4.10
N TYR A 282 2.70 30.03 3.06
CA TYR A 282 3.87 29.20 2.84
C TYR A 282 4.84 29.77 1.82
N GLY A 283 4.54 30.85 1.10
CA GLY A 283 5.44 31.37 0.05
C GLY A 283 5.68 30.35 -1.07
N LEU A 284 4.61 29.67 -1.51
CA LEU A 284 4.64 28.74 -2.65
C LEU A 284 4.47 29.50 -3.97
N THR A 285 4.92 28.89 -5.06
CA THR A 285 4.80 29.43 -6.42
C THR A 285 3.34 29.66 -6.80
N GLU A 286 3.08 30.73 -7.54
CA GLU A 286 1.77 30.93 -8.18
C GLU A 286 1.45 29.75 -9.13
N GLY A 287 0.21 29.27 -9.08
CA GLY A 287 -0.21 28.09 -9.84
C GLY A 287 0.38 26.76 -9.36
N CYS A 288 0.97 26.70 -8.16
CA CYS A 288 1.39 25.43 -7.55
C CYS A 288 0.20 24.47 -7.47
N ARG A 289 0.37 23.24 -7.96
CA ARG A 289 -0.71 22.25 -8.06
C ARG A 289 -0.63 21.21 -6.96
N VAL A 290 -1.79 20.86 -6.42
CA VAL A 290 -1.97 19.68 -5.58
C VAL A 290 -2.36 18.52 -6.48
N MET A 291 -1.61 17.43 -6.39
CA MET A 291 -1.79 16.22 -7.19
C MET A 291 -2.33 15.09 -6.31
N GLY A 292 -3.01 14.13 -6.93
CA GLY A 292 -3.57 12.95 -6.29
C GLY A 292 -2.48 12.20 -5.54
N GLY A 293 -2.80 11.84 -4.31
CA GLY A 293 -1.92 11.12 -3.40
C GLY A 293 -1.78 9.64 -3.74
N THR A 294 -1.35 8.89 -2.74
CA THR A 294 -1.48 7.44 -2.69
C THR A 294 -1.36 6.97 -1.23
N THR A 295 -1.25 5.66 -0.99
CA THR A 295 -0.92 5.11 0.33
C THR A 295 0.59 5.02 0.52
N ASP A 296 1.06 5.14 1.76
CA ASP A 296 2.47 4.98 2.18
C ASP A 296 3.20 3.80 1.52
N SER A 297 2.54 2.65 1.48
CA SER A 297 3.10 1.42 0.93
C SER A 297 3.24 1.46 -0.59
N ILE A 298 2.37 2.18 -1.29
CA ILE A 298 2.45 2.37 -2.75
C ILE A 298 3.46 3.47 -3.08
N ALA A 299 3.53 4.52 -2.26
CA ALA A 299 4.60 5.51 -2.35
C ALA A 299 5.99 4.89 -2.20
N ALA A 300 6.20 4.02 -1.20
CA ALA A 300 7.47 3.29 -1.04
C ALA A 300 7.77 2.36 -2.23
N PHE A 301 6.74 1.81 -2.89
CA PHE A 301 6.89 1.02 -4.11
C PHE A 301 7.37 1.89 -5.28
N ILE A 302 6.76 3.06 -5.48
CA ILE A 302 7.17 4.03 -6.51
C ILE A 302 8.61 4.47 -6.27
N ALA A 303 8.99 4.72 -5.02
CA ALA A 303 10.35 5.10 -4.65
C ALA A 303 11.41 4.07 -5.06
N ALA A 304 11.03 2.78 -5.10
CA ALA A 304 11.93 1.72 -5.53
C ALA A 304 12.37 1.87 -6.99
N GLY A 305 11.54 2.46 -7.85
CA GLY A 305 11.87 2.76 -9.24
C GLY A 305 11.56 1.63 -10.22
N THR A 306 10.45 0.91 -10.00
CA THR A 306 9.93 -0.03 -11.00
C THR A 306 9.29 0.72 -12.18
N LYS A 307 9.35 0.14 -13.38
CA LYS A 307 9.01 0.85 -14.63
C LYS A 307 7.89 0.23 -15.45
N GLY A 308 7.57 -1.05 -15.24
CA GLY A 308 6.59 -1.73 -16.08
C GLY A 308 6.17 -3.09 -15.56
N ALA A 309 5.21 -3.70 -16.27
CA ALA A 309 4.71 -5.02 -15.94
C ALA A 309 5.82 -6.07 -15.88
N GLY A 310 5.72 -6.98 -14.92
CA GLY A 310 6.75 -7.96 -14.58
C GLY A 310 7.81 -7.46 -13.60
N GLU A 311 7.95 -6.15 -13.42
CA GLU A 311 8.81 -5.62 -12.36
C GLU A 311 8.09 -5.63 -11.02
N ALA A 312 8.82 -6.02 -9.97
CA ALA A 312 8.28 -6.20 -8.64
C ALA A 312 9.16 -5.56 -7.58
N VAL A 313 8.55 -5.31 -6.42
CA VAL A 313 9.26 -4.98 -5.18
C VAL A 313 8.95 -6.04 -4.14
N THR A 314 9.99 -6.62 -3.56
CA THR A 314 9.88 -7.43 -2.35
C THR A 314 10.44 -6.67 -1.16
N SER A 315 9.59 -6.39 -0.18
CA SER A 315 9.99 -5.84 1.11
C SER A 315 10.35 -6.98 2.07
N LEU A 316 11.64 -7.12 2.37
CA LEU A 316 12.19 -8.08 3.34
C LEU A 316 12.22 -7.46 4.74
N GLY A 317 11.03 -7.32 5.33
CA GLY A 317 10.83 -6.83 6.69
C GLY A 317 10.77 -7.95 7.73
N SER A 318 10.11 -7.68 8.87
CA SER A 318 9.70 -8.71 9.83
C SER A 318 8.92 -9.85 9.15
N THR A 319 8.12 -9.47 8.16
CA THR A 319 7.38 -10.28 7.22
C THR A 319 7.81 -9.92 5.80
N ILE A 320 7.52 -10.78 4.82
CA ILE A 320 7.65 -10.47 3.40
C ILE A 320 6.36 -9.83 2.89
N ALA A 321 6.50 -8.77 2.09
CA ALA A 321 5.43 -8.28 1.22
C ALA A 321 5.93 -8.24 -0.23
N ILE A 322 5.16 -8.84 -1.14
CA ILE A 322 5.41 -8.84 -2.57
C ILE A 322 4.42 -7.88 -3.23
N LYS A 323 4.93 -7.04 -4.13
CA LYS A 323 4.13 -6.22 -5.04
C LYS A 323 4.71 -6.34 -6.44
N LEU A 324 3.87 -6.71 -7.39
CA LEU A 324 4.23 -6.96 -8.78
C LEU A 324 3.38 -6.04 -9.66
N LEU A 325 4.03 -5.30 -10.55
CA LEU A 325 3.32 -4.62 -11.64
C LEU A 325 2.83 -5.65 -12.64
N SER A 326 1.54 -5.60 -12.94
CA SER A 326 0.85 -6.55 -13.79
C SER A 326 -0.12 -5.81 -14.71
N GLU A 327 -0.29 -6.30 -15.93
CA GLU A 327 -1.33 -5.82 -16.85
C GLU A 327 -2.72 -6.32 -16.40
N THR A 328 -2.75 -7.44 -15.66
CA THR A 328 -3.97 -8.07 -15.17
C THR A 328 -4.24 -7.69 -13.71
N ARG A 329 -5.46 -7.25 -13.42
CA ARG A 329 -6.01 -7.09 -12.07
C ARG A 329 -6.30 -8.46 -11.45
N ILE A 330 -5.76 -8.72 -10.27
CA ILE A 330 -6.03 -9.93 -9.48
C ILE A 330 -6.60 -9.54 -8.11
N ASP A 331 -7.80 -10.02 -7.81
CA ASP A 331 -8.48 -9.79 -6.53
C ASP A 331 -8.90 -11.14 -5.93
N GLU A 332 -7.96 -11.79 -5.25
CA GLU A 332 -8.11 -13.10 -4.62
C GLU A 332 -7.90 -12.93 -3.10
N SER A 333 -8.84 -12.28 -2.41
CA SER A 333 -8.64 -11.98 -0.98
C SER A 333 -8.57 -13.22 -0.10
N ASP A 334 -9.10 -14.34 -0.57
CA ASP A 334 -8.96 -15.65 0.07
C ASP A 334 -7.49 -16.14 0.07
N PHE A 335 -6.61 -15.47 -0.67
CA PHE A 335 -5.15 -15.64 -0.62
C PHE A 335 -4.44 -14.40 -0.06
N GLY A 336 -5.20 -13.42 0.46
CA GLY A 336 -4.68 -12.12 0.86
C GLY A 336 -4.15 -11.27 -0.31
N VAL A 337 -4.54 -11.59 -1.55
CA VAL A 337 -4.11 -10.91 -2.76
C VAL A 337 -5.17 -9.93 -3.23
N TYR A 338 -4.75 -8.70 -3.54
CA TYR A 338 -5.60 -7.68 -4.14
C TYR A 338 -4.74 -6.69 -4.93
N SER A 339 -5.38 -5.90 -5.78
CA SER A 339 -4.69 -5.03 -6.73
C SER A 339 -4.92 -3.54 -6.48
N HIS A 340 -3.86 -2.75 -6.55
CA HIS A 340 -3.94 -1.29 -6.64
C HIS A 340 -3.68 -0.84 -8.07
N ARG A 341 -4.57 -0.03 -8.67
CA ARG A 341 -4.31 0.57 -9.98
C ARG A 341 -3.26 1.68 -9.89
N LEU A 342 -2.28 1.67 -10.79
CA LEU A 342 -1.29 2.74 -10.96
C LEU A 342 -1.05 2.96 -12.45
N GLY A 343 -1.52 4.10 -12.97
CA GLY A 343 -1.61 4.32 -14.41
C GLY A 343 -2.50 3.26 -15.09
N ASP A 344 -1.96 2.61 -16.12
CA ASP A 344 -2.65 1.57 -16.90
C ASP A 344 -2.34 0.14 -16.43
N VAL A 345 -1.63 0.00 -15.31
CA VAL A 345 -1.22 -1.29 -14.73
C VAL A 345 -1.72 -1.45 -13.30
N TRP A 346 -1.55 -2.66 -12.76
CA TRP A 346 -2.00 -3.07 -11.44
C TRP A 346 -0.81 -3.52 -10.59
N LEU A 347 -0.70 -2.98 -9.38
CA LEU A 347 0.17 -3.53 -8.35
C LEU A 347 -0.57 -4.65 -7.66
N VAL A 348 -0.31 -5.86 -8.11
CA VAL A 348 -0.82 -7.11 -7.52
C VAL A 348 0.12 -7.51 -6.40
N GLY A 349 -0.41 -7.78 -5.20
CA GLY A 349 0.47 -8.12 -4.08
C GLY A 349 -0.17 -8.96 -3.00
N GLY A 350 0.68 -9.69 -2.29
CA GLY A 350 0.36 -10.52 -1.13
C GLY A 350 1.44 -10.39 -0.06
N SER A 351 1.10 -10.71 1.19
CA SER A 351 2.04 -10.62 2.32
C SER A 351 2.11 -11.92 3.09
N SER A 352 3.32 -12.45 3.25
CA SER A 352 3.59 -13.65 4.05
C SER A 352 3.80 -13.31 5.52
N ASN A 353 3.59 -14.26 6.42
CA ASN A 353 4.01 -14.18 7.83
C ASN A 353 5.47 -14.60 8.02
N VAL A 354 6.10 -15.20 7.01
CA VAL A 354 7.54 -15.46 6.95
C VAL A 354 8.29 -14.17 6.64
N GLY A 355 9.47 -14.00 7.24
CA GLY A 355 10.35 -12.85 7.02
C GLY A 355 11.49 -12.81 8.03
N CYS A 356 12.13 -11.65 8.19
CA CYS A 356 13.33 -11.50 9.02
C CYS A 356 13.05 -11.57 10.53
N ALA A 357 11.79 -11.63 10.99
CA ALA A 357 11.48 -11.77 12.41
C ALA A 357 12.05 -13.07 13.00
N VAL A 358 12.08 -14.15 12.23
CA VAL A 358 12.67 -15.43 12.65
C VAL A 358 14.17 -15.30 12.91
N LEU A 359 14.91 -14.57 12.07
CA LEU A 359 16.36 -14.34 12.25
C LEU A 359 16.64 -13.66 13.58
N ARG A 360 15.82 -12.67 13.96
CA ARG A 360 15.91 -11.99 15.27
C ARG A 360 15.52 -12.90 16.44
N GLN A 361 14.47 -13.72 16.30
CA GLN A 361 14.09 -14.69 17.33
C GLN A 361 15.21 -15.72 17.57
N GLN A 362 15.91 -16.11 16.51
CA GLN A 362 17.10 -16.97 16.55
C GLN A 362 18.39 -16.21 16.89
N LYS A 363 18.27 -14.95 17.35
CA LYS A 363 19.33 -14.10 17.89
C LYS A 363 20.50 -13.83 16.93
N PHE A 364 20.28 -13.94 15.62
CA PHE A 364 21.28 -13.53 14.64
C PHE A 364 21.48 -12.01 14.68
N THR A 365 22.73 -11.57 14.80
CA THR A 365 23.10 -10.15 14.66
C THR A 365 23.39 -9.82 13.19
N GLY A 366 23.37 -8.53 12.83
CA GLY A 366 23.71 -8.10 11.47
C GLY A 366 25.14 -8.50 11.06
N GLU A 367 26.09 -8.35 11.99
CA GLU A 367 27.50 -8.73 11.82
C GLU A 367 27.65 -10.24 11.64
N GLU A 368 27.05 -11.04 12.54
CA GLU A 368 27.08 -12.50 12.44
C GLU A 368 26.48 -12.98 11.11
N MET A 369 25.35 -12.39 10.68
CA MET A 369 24.77 -12.76 9.39
C MET A 369 25.68 -12.41 8.22
N ALA A 370 26.35 -11.26 8.25
CA ALA A 370 27.28 -10.87 7.19
C ALA A 370 28.45 -11.87 7.09
N ASP A 371 29.06 -12.20 8.23
CA ASP A 371 30.20 -13.11 8.32
C ASP A 371 29.83 -14.54 7.88
N LEU A 372 28.74 -15.09 8.43
CA LEU A 372 28.28 -16.43 8.09
C LEU A 372 27.85 -16.52 6.62
N SER A 373 27.20 -15.48 6.08
CA SER A 373 26.74 -15.46 4.69
C SER A 373 27.89 -15.44 3.68
N ALA A 374 29.08 -14.94 4.05
CA ALA A 374 30.25 -14.99 3.18
C ALA A 374 30.73 -16.43 2.90
N GLY A 375 30.43 -17.36 3.81
CA GLY A 375 30.79 -18.78 3.69
C GLY A 375 29.68 -19.68 3.13
N ILE A 376 28.55 -19.11 2.70
CA ILE A 376 27.42 -19.82 2.08
C ILE A 376 27.57 -19.71 0.55
N ASP A 377 27.51 -20.85 -0.14
CA ASP A 377 27.30 -20.85 -1.59
C ASP A 377 25.81 -20.56 -1.87
N PRO A 378 25.46 -19.41 -2.48
CA PRO A 378 24.07 -19.00 -2.65
C PRO A 378 23.27 -19.86 -3.63
N LEU A 379 23.94 -20.63 -4.49
CA LEU A 379 23.28 -21.47 -5.50
C LEU A 379 23.14 -22.93 -5.08
N SER A 380 23.78 -23.31 -3.97
CA SER A 380 23.67 -24.65 -3.40
C SER A 380 22.47 -24.73 -2.46
N PRO A 381 21.76 -25.88 -2.39
CA PRO A 381 20.73 -26.08 -1.37
C PRO A 381 21.36 -26.14 0.04
N PRO A 382 20.57 -25.96 1.11
CA PRO A 382 21.02 -26.19 2.47
C PRO A 382 21.39 -27.66 2.64
N PRO A 383 22.23 -27.99 3.64
CA PRO A 383 22.60 -29.38 3.94
C PRO A 383 21.42 -30.34 3.99
N GLU A 384 21.69 -31.61 3.72
CA GLU A 384 20.67 -32.65 3.67
C GLU A 384 19.83 -32.68 4.97
N GLY A 385 18.51 -32.81 4.81
CA GLY A 385 17.55 -32.79 5.93
C GLY A 385 17.16 -31.40 6.43
N ILE A 386 17.84 -30.32 6.01
CA ILE A 386 17.47 -28.94 6.39
C ILE A 386 16.49 -28.36 5.37
N ARG A 387 15.20 -28.31 5.73
CA ARG A 387 14.13 -27.68 4.94
C ARG A 387 13.18 -26.94 5.88
N TYR A 388 13.22 -25.62 5.86
CA TYR A 388 12.45 -24.79 6.79
C TYR A 388 11.27 -24.10 6.11
N TYR A 389 10.21 -23.94 6.89
CA TYR A 389 9.12 -23.00 6.63
C TYR A 389 9.12 -22.01 7.81
N PRO A 390 9.92 -20.94 7.73
CA PRO A 390 10.43 -20.26 8.93
C PRO A 390 9.45 -19.20 9.46
N LEU A 391 8.25 -19.66 9.84
CA LEU A 391 7.27 -18.87 10.55
C LEU A 391 7.69 -18.63 12.00
N THR A 392 7.29 -17.49 12.54
CA THR A 392 7.52 -17.14 13.96
C THR A 392 6.38 -17.57 14.88
N LYS A 393 5.22 -17.89 14.29
CA LYS A 393 3.99 -18.33 14.96
C LYS A 393 3.14 -19.15 13.99
N VAL A 394 2.15 -19.86 14.50
CA VAL A 394 1.19 -20.60 13.67
C VAL A 394 0.42 -19.65 12.75
N GLY A 395 0.24 -20.07 11.50
CA GLY A 395 -0.58 -19.43 10.49
C GLY A 395 0.22 -18.71 9.41
N GLU A 396 -0.19 -18.92 8.17
CA GLU A 396 0.32 -18.26 6.96
C GLU A 396 -0.81 -17.56 6.22
N ARG A 397 -0.49 -16.41 5.59
CA ARG A 397 -1.43 -15.64 4.77
C ARG A 397 -1.17 -15.83 3.27
N PHE A 398 0.09 -15.90 2.88
CA PHE A 398 0.54 -15.97 1.49
C PHE A 398 1.94 -16.58 1.46
N PRO A 399 2.30 -17.44 0.49
CA PRO A 399 1.57 -17.88 -0.71
C PRO A 399 0.48 -18.92 -0.47
N VAL A 400 0.43 -19.50 0.73
CA VAL A 400 -0.59 -20.47 1.12
C VAL A 400 -1.41 -19.84 2.24
N ASN A 401 -2.68 -19.51 1.98
CA ASN A 401 -3.56 -19.05 3.06
C ASN A 401 -3.99 -20.23 3.92
N ASP A 402 -3.23 -20.48 4.99
CA ASP A 402 -3.47 -21.55 5.93
C ASP A 402 -3.26 -21.01 7.36
N PRO A 403 -4.35 -20.66 8.09
CA PRO A 403 -4.24 -20.16 9.45
C PRO A 403 -3.71 -21.20 10.45
N SER A 404 -3.64 -22.48 10.06
CA SER A 404 -3.12 -23.58 10.88
C SER A 404 -1.67 -23.97 10.55
N LYS A 405 -1.05 -23.32 9.55
CA LYS A 405 0.30 -23.65 9.07
C LYS A 405 1.32 -23.59 10.21
N GLN A 406 2.00 -24.71 10.45
CA GLN A 406 3.01 -24.81 11.50
C GLN A 406 4.38 -24.26 11.04
N PRO A 407 5.12 -23.57 11.92
CA PRO A 407 6.54 -23.32 11.72
C PRO A 407 7.32 -24.62 11.56
N VAL A 408 8.29 -24.65 10.64
CA VAL A 408 9.22 -25.77 10.49
C VAL A 408 10.64 -25.21 10.60
N LEU A 409 11.29 -25.47 11.73
CA LEU A 409 12.65 -25.02 12.08
C LEU A 409 13.56 -26.17 12.55
N THR A 410 13.10 -27.42 12.41
CA THR A 410 13.82 -28.63 12.83
C THR A 410 14.17 -29.49 11.61
N PRO A 411 15.32 -30.21 11.63
CA PRO A 411 16.34 -30.20 12.69
C PRO A 411 17.11 -28.87 12.74
N VAL A 412 17.62 -28.51 13.92
CA VAL A 412 18.57 -27.37 14.07
C VAL A 412 19.98 -27.96 14.00
N PRO A 413 20.81 -27.60 13.00
CA PRO A 413 22.17 -28.11 12.90
C PRO A 413 23.08 -27.46 13.96
N ASP A 414 24.17 -28.13 14.32
CA ASP A 414 25.20 -27.57 15.21
C ASP A 414 25.91 -26.36 14.59
N SER A 415 26.03 -26.36 13.25
CA SER A 415 26.62 -25.28 12.47
C SER A 415 25.66 -24.10 12.35
N ARG A 416 26.01 -22.96 12.98
CA ARG A 416 25.27 -21.69 12.84
C ARG A 416 25.16 -21.22 11.39
N LYS A 417 26.18 -21.47 10.59
CA LYS A 417 26.20 -21.16 9.16
C LYS A 417 25.12 -21.95 8.42
N ASP A 418 25.02 -23.24 8.70
CA ASP A 418 24.04 -24.12 8.04
C ASP A 418 22.62 -23.81 8.51
N PHE A 419 22.46 -23.41 9.78
CA PHE A 419 21.17 -22.93 10.28
C PHE A 419 20.74 -21.65 9.59
N LEU A 420 21.66 -20.67 9.45
CA LEU A 420 21.40 -19.44 8.70
C LEU A 420 21.06 -19.75 7.25
N HIS A 421 21.82 -20.63 6.60
CA HIS A 421 21.56 -21.05 5.22
C HIS A 421 20.13 -21.62 5.07
N GLY A 422 19.73 -22.54 5.94
CA GLY A 422 18.36 -23.08 5.94
C GLY A 422 17.28 -22.01 6.09
N LEU A 423 17.49 -21.02 6.96
CA LEU A 423 16.53 -19.93 7.19
C LEU A 423 16.42 -19.01 5.97
N LEU A 424 17.55 -18.53 5.44
CA LEU A 424 17.57 -17.63 4.27
C LEU A 424 16.98 -18.33 3.04
N HIS A 425 17.29 -19.61 2.85
CA HIS A 425 16.75 -20.44 1.79
C HIS A 425 15.23 -20.61 1.94
N GLY A 426 14.73 -20.99 3.11
CA GLY A 426 13.29 -21.15 3.34
C GLY A 426 12.49 -19.86 3.12
N ILE A 427 13.04 -18.70 3.51
CA ILE A 427 12.43 -17.39 3.23
C ILE A 427 12.41 -17.11 1.71
N ALA A 428 13.50 -17.40 1.00
CA ALA A 428 13.58 -17.22 -0.46
C ALA A 428 12.63 -18.16 -1.23
N GLU A 429 12.40 -19.38 -0.74
CA GLU A 429 11.41 -20.30 -1.32
C GLU A 429 9.98 -19.77 -1.18
N VAL A 430 9.64 -19.21 -0.02
CA VAL A 430 8.33 -18.59 0.20
C VAL A 430 8.09 -17.42 -0.75
N GLU A 431 9.12 -16.60 -1.00
CA GLU A 431 9.03 -15.52 -1.97
C GLU A 431 8.84 -16.03 -3.41
N ARG A 432 9.67 -16.99 -3.85
CA ARG A 432 9.55 -17.66 -5.16
C ARG A 432 8.15 -18.21 -5.35
N ASP A 433 7.63 -18.90 -4.35
CA ASP A 433 6.31 -19.51 -4.40
C ASP A 433 5.19 -18.45 -4.43
N GLY A 434 5.42 -17.30 -3.79
CA GLY A 434 4.60 -16.09 -3.94
C GLY A 434 4.43 -15.67 -5.40
N TYR A 435 5.54 -15.45 -6.11
CA TYR A 435 5.48 -15.09 -7.53
C TYR A 435 4.81 -16.16 -8.39
N LYS A 436 5.09 -17.45 -8.14
CA LYS A 436 4.42 -18.56 -8.83
C LYS A 436 2.92 -18.58 -8.61
N VAL A 437 2.45 -18.26 -7.41
CA VAL A 437 1.01 -18.18 -7.10
C VAL A 437 0.38 -17.00 -7.84
N LEU A 438 1.02 -15.83 -7.86
CA LEU A 438 0.50 -14.67 -8.62
C LEU A 438 0.41 -14.98 -10.12
N ALA A 439 1.43 -15.59 -10.70
CA ALA A 439 1.43 -15.99 -12.11
C ALA A 439 0.30 -17.00 -12.42
N LYS A 440 0.08 -17.99 -11.55
CA LYS A 440 -1.03 -18.95 -11.68
C LYS A 440 -2.41 -18.30 -11.60
N MET A 441 -2.53 -17.18 -10.88
CA MET A 441 -3.77 -16.38 -10.83
C MET A 441 -3.96 -15.52 -12.09
N GLY A 442 -2.95 -15.41 -12.96
CA GLY A 442 -3.00 -14.64 -14.20
C GLY A 442 -2.32 -13.27 -14.12
N ALA A 443 -1.57 -12.98 -13.06
CA ALA A 443 -0.69 -11.82 -13.03
C ALA A 443 0.45 -12.00 -14.05
N SER A 444 1.05 -10.88 -14.49
CA SER A 444 2.24 -10.90 -15.34
C SER A 444 3.38 -11.72 -14.71
N GLU A 445 4.20 -12.39 -15.52
CA GLU A 445 5.38 -13.10 -15.02
C GLU A 445 6.42 -12.12 -14.46
N VAL A 446 7.06 -12.48 -13.34
CA VAL A 446 8.10 -11.64 -12.74
C VAL A 446 9.39 -11.66 -13.57
N THR A 447 9.88 -10.49 -13.96
CA THR A 447 11.09 -10.32 -14.79
C THR A 447 12.21 -9.60 -14.05
N LYS A 448 11.88 -8.87 -12.99
CA LYS A 448 12.84 -8.16 -12.14
C LYS A 448 12.27 -7.94 -10.74
N VAL A 449 13.11 -8.11 -9.72
CA VAL A 449 12.74 -7.83 -8.32
C VAL A 449 13.66 -6.78 -7.73
N LEU A 450 13.08 -5.67 -7.30
CA LEU A 450 13.75 -4.70 -6.43
C LEU A 450 13.52 -5.10 -4.98
N THR A 451 14.58 -5.18 -4.19
CA THR A 451 14.48 -5.57 -2.78
C THR A 451 14.67 -4.38 -1.84
N ALA A 452 13.77 -4.28 -0.86
CA ALA A 452 13.78 -3.27 0.18
C ALA A 452 13.72 -3.92 1.57
N GLY A 453 13.89 -3.12 2.63
CA GLY A 453 13.87 -3.59 4.01
C GLY A 453 15.21 -4.14 4.51
N GLY A 454 15.29 -4.53 5.78
CA GLY A 454 16.54 -4.90 6.44
C GLY A 454 17.25 -6.11 5.80
N GLY A 455 16.49 -7.04 5.21
CA GLY A 455 17.06 -8.20 4.52
C GLY A 455 17.77 -7.88 3.19
N SER A 456 17.51 -6.71 2.59
CA SER A 456 18.00 -6.33 1.26
C SER A 456 19.51 -6.11 1.16
N VAL A 457 20.21 -6.02 2.29
CA VAL A 457 21.64 -5.67 2.34
C VAL A 457 22.59 -6.86 2.21
N ASN A 458 22.07 -8.10 2.23
CA ASN A 458 22.87 -9.32 2.19
C ASN A 458 23.09 -9.78 0.73
N PRO A 459 24.31 -9.61 0.16
CA PRO A 459 24.56 -9.94 -1.25
C PRO A 459 24.47 -11.44 -1.56
N THR A 460 24.86 -12.31 -0.62
CA THR A 460 24.71 -13.77 -0.78
C THR A 460 23.23 -14.13 -0.88
N TRP A 461 22.40 -13.56 -0.01
CA TRP A 461 20.96 -13.81 -0.02
C TRP A 461 20.29 -13.27 -1.29
N THR A 462 20.72 -12.10 -1.78
CA THR A 462 20.28 -11.56 -3.08
C THR A 462 20.55 -12.54 -4.22
N LYS A 463 21.78 -13.09 -4.31
CA LYS A 463 22.12 -14.09 -5.35
C LYS A 463 21.32 -15.38 -5.22
N MET A 464 21.06 -15.83 -3.99
CA MET A 464 20.24 -17.01 -3.73
C MET A 464 18.81 -16.82 -4.26
N ARG A 465 18.21 -15.66 -3.99
CA ARG A 465 16.88 -15.30 -4.48
C ARG A 465 16.86 -15.18 -6.01
N GLU A 466 17.88 -14.57 -6.61
CA GLU A 466 18.04 -14.49 -8.07
C GLU A 466 18.01 -15.87 -8.71
N GLY A 467 18.78 -16.82 -8.18
CA GLY A 467 18.80 -18.21 -8.67
C GLY A 467 17.47 -18.94 -8.50
N MET A 468 16.74 -18.68 -7.41
CA MET A 468 15.45 -19.35 -7.14
C MET A 468 14.26 -18.79 -7.91
N ILE A 469 14.21 -17.47 -8.05
CA ILE A 469 13.12 -16.77 -8.73
C ILE A 469 13.33 -16.87 -10.25
N GLY A 470 14.58 -16.90 -10.71
CA GLY A 470 14.93 -17.01 -12.12
C GLY A 470 14.94 -15.67 -12.85
N CYS A 471 15.06 -14.56 -12.12
CA CYS A 471 15.14 -13.22 -12.68
C CYS A 471 16.03 -12.31 -11.82
N THR A 472 16.44 -11.15 -12.36
CA THR A 472 17.36 -10.23 -11.67
C THR A 472 16.76 -9.76 -10.34
N VAL A 473 17.53 -9.89 -9.26
CA VAL A 473 17.20 -9.35 -7.94
C VAL A 473 18.25 -8.30 -7.56
N GLU A 474 17.82 -7.07 -7.34
CA GLU A 474 18.72 -5.98 -6.95
C GLU A 474 18.13 -5.13 -5.84
N ARG A 475 19.00 -4.45 -5.08
CA ARG A 475 18.56 -3.56 -4.03
C ARG A 475 17.92 -2.31 -4.64
N ALA A 476 16.75 -1.93 -4.12
CA ALA A 476 16.10 -0.68 -4.50
C ALA A 476 17.02 0.52 -4.21
N ALA A 477 17.18 1.42 -5.18
CA ALA A 477 18.03 2.60 -5.05
C ALA A 477 17.51 3.57 -3.98
N ASN A 478 16.18 3.69 -3.88
CA ASN A 478 15.50 4.44 -2.85
C ASN A 478 14.29 3.64 -2.36
N SER A 479 13.89 3.81 -1.10
CA SER A 479 12.68 3.19 -0.53
C SER A 479 11.92 4.16 0.37
N ASP A 480 12.27 5.45 0.32
CA ASP A 480 11.61 6.49 1.07
C ASP A 480 10.29 6.86 0.40
N ALA A 481 9.17 6.61 1.07
CA ALA A 481 7.85 6.91 0.55
C ALA A 481 7.71 8.39 0.18
N ALA A 482 8.28 9.33 0.95
CA ALA A 482 8.21 10.75 0.63
C ALA A 482 8.87 11.07 -0.74
N TYR A 483 9.93 10.34 -1.11
CA TYR A 483 10.55 10.45 -2.43
C TYR A 483 9.61 9.91 -3.52
N GLY A 484 8.98 8.74 -3.28
CA GLY A 484 8.00 8.17 -4.20
C GLY A 484 6.78 9.08 -4.43
N VAL A 485 6.28 9.75 -3.39
CA VAL A 485 5.21 10.75 -3.53
C VAL A 485 5.66 11.98 -4.31
N ALA A 486 6.91 12.43 -4.13
CA ALA A 486 7.45 13.54 -4.92
C ALA A 486 7.56 13.17 -6.41
N LEU A 487 8.01 11.94 -6.73
CA LEU A 487 7.99 11.41 -8.09
C LEU A 487 6.57 11.31 -8.65
N LEU A 488 5.61 10.89 -7.82
CA LEU A 488 4.19 10.84 -8.20
C LEU A 488 3.66 12.24 -8.54
N ALA A 489 3.96 13.25 -7.72
CA ALA A 489 3.59 14.65 -7.97
C ALA A 489 4.15 15.14 -9.31
N LEU A 490 5.39 14.78 -9.64
CA LEU A 490 6.06 15.13 -10.90
C LEU A 490 5.55 14.34 -12.12
N GLY A 491 4.71 13.32 -11.94
CA GLY A 491 4.32 12.41 -13.02
C GLY A 491 5.45 11.48 -13.48
N ARG A 492 6.41 11.18 -12.59
CA ARG A 492 7.60 10.34 -12.84
C ARG A 492 7.54 8.99 -12.10
N HIS A 493 6.34 8.49 -11.81
CA HIS A 493 6.12 7.30 -10.98
C HIS A 493 6.25 5.96 -11.74
N LEU A 494 6.31 5.99 -13.08
CA LEU A 494 6.47 4.81 -13.96
C LEU A 494 7.41 5.09 -15.16
N SER A 495 8.16 6.20 -15.17
CA SER A 495 8.97 6.66 -16.32
C SER A 495 10.44 6.83 -16.00
#